data_AF-A0A967W6C3-F1
#
_entry.id   AF-A0A967W6C3-F1
#
_cell.length_a   1.000
_cell.length_b   1.000
_cell.length_c   1.000
_cell.angle_alpha   90.00
_cell.angle_beta   90.00
_cell.angle_gamma   90.00
#
_symmetry.space_group_name_H-M   'P 1'
#
loop_
_entity.id
_entity.type
_entity.pdbx_description
1 polymer ?
#
loop_
_entity_poly.entity_id
_entity_poly.type
_entity_poly.pdbx_seq_one_letter_code
_entity_poly.pdbx_strand_id
1 'polypeptide(L)' 'MLSEQEKKEIQEEIKHYPIKRAACIEALKAVQKHRGWISDESIKDIATELDMSPDELDS' A
#
# COMPACT_ATOMS: atom_id res chain seq x y z
N MET A 1 4.11 10.94 2.23
CA MET A 1 5.00 10.14 1.39
C MET A 1 5.43 8.88 2.13
N LEU A 2 5.40 7.72 1.47
CA LEU A 2 5.94 6.47 2.00
C LEU A 2 7.47 6.51 2.13
N SER A 3 7.97 5.96 3.22
CA SER A 3 9.39 5.70 3.42
C SER A 3 9.84 4.52 2.55
N GLU A 4 11.14 4.45 2.28
CA GLU A 4 11.73 3.35 1.49
C GLU A 4 11.50 1.98 2.15
N GLN A 5 11.44 1.93 3.49
CA GLN A 5 11.15 0.69 4.21
C GLN A 5 9.71 0.23 3.99
N GLU A 6 8.75 1.14 4.06
CA GLU A 6 7.33 0.85 3.80
C GLU A 6 7.11 0.40 2.35
N LYS A 7 7.69 1.11 1.38
CA LYS A 7 7.62 0.73 -0.04
C LYS A 7 8.18 -0.68 -0.27
N LYS A 8 9.32 -1.00 0.34
CA LYS A 8 9.94 -2.31 0.19
C LYS A 8 9.05 -3.43 0.76
N GLU A 9 8.44 -3.22 1.93
CA GLU A 9 7.53 -4.19 2.54
C GLU A 9 6.28 -4.39 1.67
N ILE A 10 5.70 -3.32 1.13
CA ILE A 10 4.59 -3.37 0.17
C ILE A 10 5.00 -4.14 -1.10
N GLN A 11 6.18 -3.87 -1.66
CA GLN A 11 6.67 -4.52 -2.87
C GLN A 11 6.97 -6.01 -2.68
N GLU A 12 7.46 -6.41 -1.51
CA GLU A 12 7.60 -7.83 -1.16
C GLU A 12 6.22 -8.51 -1.12
N GLU A 13 5.25 -7.86 -0.49
CA GLU A 13 3.91 -8.39 -0.36
C GLU A 13 3.20 -8.55 -1.70
N ILE A 14 3.35 -7.56 -2.60
CA ILE A 14 2.85 -7.62 -3.97
C ILE A 14 3.31 -8.89 -4.71
N LYS A 15 4.53 -9.40 -4.45
CA LYS A 15 5.05 -10.60 -5.12
C LYS A 15 4.31 -11.88 -4.72
N HIS A 16 3.60 -11.88 -3.59
CA HIS A 16 2.79 -13.02 -3.17
C HIS A 16 1.47 -13.13 -3.93
N TYR A 17 1.09 -12.10 -4.68
CA TYR A 17 -0.17 -12.06 -5.42
C TYR A 17 0.07 -12.05 -6.94
N PRO A 18 -0.82 -12.70 -7.72
CA PRO A 18 -0.75 -12.67 -9.18
C PRO A 18 -1.09 -11.29 -9.77
N ILE A 19 -1.78 -10.44 -9.01
CA ILE A 19 -2.18 -9.08 -9.40
C ILE A 19 -1.87 -8.12 -8.26
N LYS A 20 -1.24 -6.97 -8.57
CA LYS A 20 -0.78 -6.01 -7.55
C LYS A 20 -1.92 -5.52 -6.66
N ARG A 21 -3.05 -5.11 -7.23
CA ARG A 21 -4.25 -4.68 -6.50
C ARG A 21 -4.79 -5.68 -5.46
N ALA A 22 -4.50 -6.97 -5.57
CA ALA A 22 -4.92 -7.94 -4.55
C ALA A 22 -4.13 -7.80 -3.23
N ALA A 23 -2.97 -7.13 -3.26
CA ALA A 23 -2.17 -6.84 -2.08
C ALA A 23 -2.65 -5.58 -1.32
N CYS A 24 -3.83 -5.00 -1.64
CA CYS A 24 -4.30 -3.76 -1.03
C CYS A 24 -4.36 -3.81 0.50
N ILE A 25 -4.95 -4.87 1.06
CA ILE A 25 -5.09 -5.04 2.50
C ILE A 25 -3.71 -5.14 3.18
N GLU A 26 -2.80 -5.92 2.60
CA GLU A 26 -1.49 -6.14 3.21
C GLU A 26 -0.59 -4.91 3.05
N ALA A 27 -0.72 -4.16 1.95
CA ALA A 27 -0.05 -2.88 1.79
C ALA A 27 -0.53 -1.83 2.81
N LEU A 28 -1.84 -1.75 3.06
CA LEU A 28 -2.41 -0.89 4.11
C LEU A 28 -1.90 -1.30 5.50
N LYS A 29 -1.91 -2.60 5.81
CA LYS A 29 -1.38 -3.13 7.08
C LYS A 29 0.10 -2.81 7.26
N ALA A 30 0.91 -2.92 6.21
CA ALA A 30 2.34 -2.58 6.28
C ALA A 30 2.53 -1.13 6.73
N VAL A 31 1.83 -0.18 6.11
CA VAL A 31 1.94 1.25 6.47
C VAL A 31 1.36 1.52 7.87
N GLN A 32 0.22 0.93 8.20
CA GLN A 32 -0.38 1.07 9.53
C GLN A 32 0.52 0.52 10.64
N LYS A 33 1.26 -0.56 10.39
CA LYS A 33 2.20 -1.13 11.37
C LYS A 33 3.35 -0.18 11.70
N HIS A 34 3.82 0.60 10.73
CA HIS A 34 4.89 1.59 10.94
C HIS A 34 4.40 2.90 11.56
N ARG A 35 3.17 3.33 11.23
CA ARG A 35 2.66 4.67 11.59
C ARG A 35 1.55 4.68 12.64
N GLY A 36 0.86 3.57 12.85
CA GLY A 36 -0.33 3.46 13.69
C GLY A 36 -1.62 3.98 13.04
N TRP A 37 -1.52 4.79 11.98
CA TRP A 37 -2.64 5.31 11.18
C TRP A 37 -2.23 5.44 9.71
N ILE A 38 -3.22 5.57 8.82
CA ILE A 38 -3.03 5.77 7.38
C ILE A 38 -3.60 7.14 7.04
N SER A 39 -2.81 8.00 6.41
CA SER A 39 -3.26 9.30 5.90
C SER A 39 -3.64 9.22 4.43
N ASP A 40 -4.44 10.16 3.93
CA ASP A 40 -4.82 10.25 2.51
C ASP A 40 -3.59 10.29 1.58
N GLU A 41 -2.49 10.90 2.03
CA GLU A 41 -1.24 10.91 1.29
C GLU A 41 -0.62 9.51 1.20
N SER A 42 -0.64 8.74 2.29
CA SER A 42 -0.23 7.34 2.28
C SER A 42 -1.13 6.50 1.38
N ILE A 43 -2.44 6.72 1.37
CA ILE A 43 -3.37 6.02 0.46
C ILE A 43 -2.99 6.27 -0.99
N LYS A 44 -2.72 7.52 -1.38
CA LYS A 44 -2.30 7.86 -2.75
C LYS A 44 -1.01 7.15 -3.18
N ASP A 45 -0.03 7.11 -2.29
CA ASP A 45 1.23 6.42 -2.58
C ASP A 45 1.05 4.91 -2.68
N ILE A 46 0.28 4.30 -1.77
CA ILE A 46 0.00 2.86 -1.79
C ILE A 46 -0.76 2.49 -3.08
N ALA A 47 -1.77 3.27 -3.46
CA ALA A 47 -2.51 3.07 -4.70
C ALA A 47 -1.61 3.12 -5.93
N THR A 48 -0.64 4.05 -5.94
CA THR A 48 0.38 4.15 -7.00
C THR A 48 1.26 2.88 -7.07
N GLU A 49 1.72 2.35 -5.94
CA GLU A 49 2.50 1.11 -5.90
C GLU A 49 1.69 -0.12 -6.39
N LEU A 50 0.39 -0.13 -6.09
CA LEU A 50 -0.54 -1.21 -6.43
C LEU A 50 -1.12 -1.11 -7.85
N ASP A 51 -0.77 -0.05 -8.60
CA ASP A 51 -1.28 0.20 -9.96
C ASP A 51 -2.82 0.31 -9.99
N MET A 52 -3.37 1.08 -9.06
CA MET A 52 -4.80 1.34 -8.92
C MET A 52 -5.08 2.79 -8.49
N SER A 53 -6.33 3.23 -8.57
CA SER A 53 -6.69 4.57 -8.09
C SER A 53 -6.79 4.63 -6.56
N PRO A 54 -6.52 5.80 -5.94
CA PRO A 54 -6.73 5.99 -4.50
C PRO A 54 -8.18 5.73 -4.09
N ASP A 55 -9.14 6.12 -4.93
CA ASP A 55 -10.57 5.88 -4.70
C ASP A 55 -10.91 4.39 -4.67
N GLU A 56 -10.29 3.55 -5.53
CA GLU A 56 -10.46 2.10 -5.46
C GLU A 56 -9.84 1.48 -4.20
N LEU A 57 -8.82 2.11 -3.62
CA LEU A 57 -8.14 1.62 -2.42
C LEU A 57 -8.89 2.00 -1.13
N ASP A 58 -9.57 3.14 -1.15
CA ASP A 58 -10.32 3.72 -0.02
C ASP A 58 -11.81 3.33 0.00
N SER A 59 -12.27 2.54 -0.99
CA SER A 59 -13.68 2.14 -1.14
C SER A 59 -14.08 0.87 -0.38
#